data_AF-A0A1L3MCP6-F1
#
_entry.id   AF-A0A1L3MCP6-F1
#
_cell.length_a   1.000
_cell.length_b   1.000
_cell.length_c   1.000
_cell.angle_alpha   90.00
_cell.angle_beta   90.00
_cell.angle_gamma   90.00
#
_symmetry.space_group_name_H-M   'P 1'
#
loop_
_entity.id
_entity.type
_entity.pdbx_description
1 polymer ?
#
loop_
_entity_poly.entity_id
_entity_poly.type
_entity_poly.pdbx_seq_one_letter_code
_entity_poly.pdbx_strand_id
1 'polypeptide(L)'
;MCTQIINRAASAAGVTPNYVARSDDHHTAMAFVAAGVGVCVLPRPAALTVPAGTAVLEVRDPVPRRRIVALLRDSSETNPAAQRAIDLLLEAARGVDEARAA
;
A
#
# COMPACT_ATOMS: atom_id res chain seq x y z
N MET A 1 2.45 8.28 6.18
CA MET A 1 1.88 8.67 4.86
C MET A 1 2.67 7.97 3.76
N CYS A 2 2.03 7.21 2.86
CA CYS A 2 2.71 6.41 1.83
C CYS A 2 3.59 7.24 0.88
N THR A 3 3.32 8.54 0.75
CA THR A 3 4.08 9.50 -0.06
C THR A 3 5.58 9.49 0.25
N GLN A 4 5.99 9.31 1.52
CA GLN A 4 7.41 9.24 1.86
C GLN A 4 8.11 8.04 1.22
N ILE A 5 7.42 6.89 1.12
CA ILE A 5 7.96 5.68 0.50
C ILE A 5 8.15 5.92 -1.01
N ILE A 6 7.14 6.54 -1.65
CA ILE A 6 7.20 6.85 -3.08
C ILE A 6 8.29 7.89 -3.38
N ASN A 7 8.41 8.94 -2.57
CA ASN A 7 9.46 9.95 -2.74
C ASN A 7 10.87 9.34 -2.64
N ARG A 8 11.08 8.43 -1.69
CA ARG A 8 12.36 7.72 -1.55
C ARG A 8 12.65 6.83 -2.76
N ALA A 9 11.66 6.07 -3.24
CA ALA A 9 11.82 5.23 -4.41
C ALA A 9 12.09 6.05 -5.69
N ALA A 10 11.33 7.12 -5.91
CA ALA A 10 11.52 8.03 -7.04
C ALA A 10 12.90 8.70 -7.01
N SER A 11 13.30 9.21 -5.84
CA SER A 11 14.63 9.81 -5.66
C SER A 11 15.76 8.81 -5.91
N ALA A 12 15.63 7.55 -5.47
CA ALA A 12 16.60 6.51 -5.74
C ALA A 12 16.70 6.14 -7.23
N ALA A 13 15.60 6.31 -7.99
CA ALA A 13 15.57 6.16 -9.44
C ALA A 13 16.00 7.41 -10.21
N GLY A 14 16.40 8.51 -9.53
CA GLY A 14 16.73 9.78 -10.17
C GLY A 14 15.52 10.54 -10.74
N VAL A 15 14.30 10.18 -10.33
CA VAL A 15 13.04 10.78 -10.79
C VAL A 15 12.51 11.75 -9.74
N THR A 16 12.10 12.94 -10.18
CA THR A 16 11.35 13.89 -9.36
C THR A 16 9.88 13.90 -9.80
N PRO A 17 8.93 13.41 -8.98
CA PRO A 17 7.52 13.38 -9.36
C PRO A 17 6.93 14.79 -9.52
N ASN A 18 6.18 15.02 -10.59
CA ASN A 18 5.35 16.23 -10.75
C ASN A 18 3.94 15.96 -10.19
N TYR A 19 3.64 16.52 -9.02
CA TYR A 19 2.35 16.34 -8.37
C TYR A 19 1.31 17.34 -8.89
N VAL A 20 0.36 16.86 -9.69
CA VAL A 20 -0.70 17.67 -10.32
C VAL A 20 -2.05 17.61 -9.61
N ALA A 21 -2.26 16.60 -8.77
CA ALA A 21 -3.48 16.42 -7.98
C ALA A 21 -3.18 15.70 -6.66
N ARG A 22 -4.01 15.94 -5.63
CA ARG A 22 -3.93 15.29 -4.32
C ARG A 22 -5.31 14.82 -3.89
N SER A 23 -5.38 13.59 -3.39
CA SER A 23 -6.52 13.06 -2.63
C SER A 23 -6.01 12.25 -1.45
N ASP A 24 -6.77 12.26 -0.36
CA ASP A 24 -6.52 11.39 0.80
C ASP A 24 -7.28 10.04 0.69
N ASP A 25 -8.05 9.84 -0.39
CA ASP A 25 -8.74 8.59 -0.70
C ASP A 25 -8.28 7.99 -2.04
N HIS A 26 -8.01 6.68 -2.04
CA HIS A 26 -7.50 5.94 -3.19
C HIS A 26 -8.55 5.75 -4.31
N HIS A 27 -9.84 5.65 -3.99
CA HIS A 27 -10.87 5.56 -5.03
C HIS A 27 -10.95 6.85 -5.83
N THR A 28 -10.91 8.00 -5.14
CA THR A 28 -10.84 9.32 -5.76
C THR A 28 -9.56 9.48 -6.60
N ALA A 29 -8.41 9.02 -6.08
CA ALA A 29 -7.17 9.04 -6.85
C ALA A 29 -7.26 8.20 -8.14
N MET A 30 -7.89 7.02 -8.11
CA MET A 30 -8.15 6.23 -9.32
C MET A 30 -9.12 6.91 -10.28
N ALA A 31 -10.12 7.62 -9.78
CA ALA A 31 -11.04 8.39 -10.63
C ALA A 31 -10.30 9.50 -11.39
N PHE A 32 -9.30 10.15 -10.78
CA PHE A 32 -8.45 11.11 -11.49
C PHE A 32 -7.64 10.45 -12.61
N VAL A 33 -7.11 9.25 -12.38
CA VAL A 33 -6.42 8.49 -13.43
C VAL A 33 -7.37 8.15 -14.58
N ALA A 34 -8.58 7.67 -14.28
CA ALA A 34 -9.60 7.38 -15.28
C ALA A 34 -10.04 8.63 -16.08
N ALA A 35 -10.03 9.80 -15.45
CA ALA A 35 -10.31 11.08 -16.07
C ALA A 35 -9.11 11.67 -16.85
N GLY A 36 -7.96 10.98 -16.90
CA GLY A 36 -6.78 11.42 -17.65
C GLY A 36 -5.94 12.50 -16.95
N VAL A 37 -6.13 12.73 -15.66
CA VAL A 37 -5.37 13.75 -14.89
C VAL A 37 -3.89 13.36 -14.75
N GLY A 38 -3.57 12.07 -14.75
CA GLY A 38 -2.21 11.57 -14.66
C GLY A 38 -2.15 10.09 -14.24
N VAL A 39 -1.07 9.71 -13.56
CA VAL A 39 -0.86 8.37 -13.01
C VAL A 39 -0.84 8.42 -11.47
N CYS A 40 -1.16 7.29 -10.83
CA CYS A 40 -1.03 7.15 -9.38
C CYS A 40 -0.29 5.86 -9.02
N VAL A 41 0.44 5.87 -7.90
CA VAL A 41 1.08 4.69 -7.34
C VAL A 41 0.31 4.28 -6.09
N LEU A 42 -0.23 3.06 -6.11
CA LEU A 42 -1.05 2.51 -5.03
C LEU A 42 -0.41 1.22 -4.49
N PRO A 43 -0.56 0.92 -3.19
CA PRO A 43 -0.24 -0.42 -2.72
C PRO A 43 -1.20 -1.43 -3.36
N ARG A 44 -0.71 -2.61 -3.73
CA ARG A 44 -1.51 -3.66 -4.40
C ARG A 44 -2.91 -3.92 -3.82
N PRO A 45 -3.13 -3.98 -2.49
CA PRO A 45 -4.48 -4.16 -1.92
C PRO A 45 -5.47 -3.03 -2.24
N ALA A 46 -4.99 -1.83 -2.59
CA ALA A 46 -5.82 -0.71 -3.02
C ALA A 46 -6.10 -0.71 -4.53
N ALA A 47 -5.48 -1.64 -5.28
CA ALA A 47 -5.63 -1.78 -6.73
C ALA A 47 -6.33 -3.10 -7.12
N LEU A 48 -7.11 -3.69 -6.21
CA LEU A 48 -7.85 -4.93 -6.47
C LEU A 48 -8.92 -4.77 -7.55
N THR A 49 -9.50 -3.57 -7.64
CA THR A 49 -10.44 -3.17 -8.68
C THR A 49 -10.00 -1.83 -9.22
N VAL A 50 -9.84 -1.72 -10.54
CA VAL A 50 -9.44 -0.47 -11.21
C VAL A 50 -10.51 -0.03 -12.21
N PRO A 51 -10.66 1.29 -12.46
CA PRO A 51 -11.63 1.79 -13.42
C PRO A 51 -11.40 1.25 -14.84
N ALA A 52 -12.48 1.04 -15.58
CA ALA A 52 -12.39 0.64 -16.99
C ALA A 52 -11.58 1.67 -17.80
N GLY A 53 -10.79 1.20 -18.77
CA GLY A 53 -9.92 2.06 -19.57
C GLY A 53 -8.61 2.46 -18.88
N THR A 54 -8.33 1.96 -17.68
CA THR A 54 -7.03 2.11 -17.01
C THR A 54 -6.24 0.81 -17.04
N ALA A 55 -4.92 0.91 -16.87
CA ALA A 55 -4.01 -0.23 -16.80
C ALA A 55 -3.20 -0.20 -15.50
N VAL A 56 -2.95 -1.38 -14.94
CA VAL A 56 -2.07 -1.54 -13.77
C VAL A 56 -0.68 -1.92 -14.23
N LEU A 57 0.31 -1.14 -13.80
CA LEU A 57 1.72 -1.39 -14.08
C LEU A 57 2.47 -1.69 -12.77
N GLU A 58 3.31 -2.72 -12.80
CA GLU A 58 4.19 -3.04 -11.68
C GLU A 58 5.34 -2.04 -11.61
N VAL A 59 5.56 -1.45 -10.43
CA VAL A 59 6.66 -0.52 -10.18
C VAL A 59 7.93 -1.30 -9.88
N ARG A 60 9.00 -1.02 -10.64
CA ARG A 60 10.31 -1.68 -10.54
C ARG A 60 11.42 -0.64 -10.38
N ASP A 61 12.60 -1.08 -9.94
CA ASP A 61 13.85 -0.32 -9.94
C ASP A 61 13.82 1.08 -9.28
N PRO A 62 13.62 1.18 -7.95
CA PRO A 62 13.42 0.10 -7.00
C PRO A 62 11.94 -0.18 -6.72
N VAL A 63 11.63 -1.44 -6.38
CA VAL A 63 10.29 -1.81 -5.89
C VAL A 63 10.03 -1.15 -4.52
N PRO A 64 9.04 -0.26 -4.39
CA PRO A 64 8.75 0.39 -3.10
C PRO A 64 8.21 -0.64 -2.09
N ARG A 65 8.90 -0.79 -0.96
CA ARG A 65 8.49 -1.71 0.12
C ARG A 65 7.90 -0.95 1.31
N ARG A 66 6.86 -1.53 1.89
CA ARG A 66 6.26 -1.08 3.15
C ARG A 66 6.10 -2.25 4.09
N ARG A 67 6.23 -2.01 5.40
CA ARG A 67 5.96 -3.02 6.43
C ARG A 67 4.62 -2.71 7.09
N ILE A 68 3.75 -3.71 7.16
CA ILE A 68 2.52 -3.67 7.98
C ILE A 68 2.87 -4.37 9.28
N VAL A 69 2.55 -3.75 10.40
CA VAL A 69 2.81 -4.30 11.73
C VAL A 69 1.54 -4.26 12.55
N ALA A 70 1.31 -5.30 13.34
CA ALA A 70 0.35 -5.26 14.44
C ALA A 70 1.08 -4.77 15.69
N LEU A 71 0.46 -3.84 16.42
CA LEU A 71 1.04 -3.22 17.61
C LEU A 71 0.11 -3.47 18.79
N LEU A 72 0.68 -3.97 19.89
CA LEU A 72 0.00 -4.11 21.16
C LEU A 72 0.67 -3.17 22.17
N ARG A 73 -0.15 -2.51 22.99
CA ARG A 73 0.37 -1.72 24.11
C ARG A 73 0.90 -2.67 25.19
N ASP A 74 2.05 -2.37 25.78
CA ASP A 74 2.69 -3.20 26.81
C ASP A 74 1.73 -3.55 27.97
N SER A 75 0.90 -2.60 28.42
CA SER A 75 -0.10 -2.84 29.48
C SER A 75 -1.20 -3.84 29.11
N SER A 76 -1.30 -4.21 27.83
CA SER A 76 -2.28 -5.16 27.31
C SER A 76 -1.62 -6.50 26.93
N GLU A 77 -0.33 -6.67 27.18
CA GLU A 77 0.43 -7.87 26.83
C GLU A 77 -0.18 -9.14 27.44
N THR A 78 -0.69 -9.05 28.68
CA THR A 78 -1.29 -10.21 29.39
C THR A 78 -2.78 -10.40 29.07
N ASN A 79 -3.40 -9.55 28.24
CA ASN A 79 -4.81 -9.67 27.90
C ASN A 79 -5.01 -10.81 26.88
N PRO A 80 -5.72 -11.90 27.24
CA PRO A 80 -5.86 -13.05 26.35
C PRO A 80 -6.60 -12.73 25.05
N ALA A 81 -7.57 -11.82 25.07
CA ALA A 81 -8.29 -11.41 23.87
C ALA A 81 -7.38 -10.61 22.92
N ALA A 82 -6.50 -9.78 23.47
CA ALA A 82 -5.55 -9.01 22.69
C ALA A 82 -4.48 -9.92 22.04
N GLN A 83 -3.93 -10.87 22.80
CA GLN A 83 -3.02 -11.89 22.28
C GLN A 83 -3.69 -12.68 21.15
N ARG A 84 -4.92 -13.18 21.38
CA ARG A 84 -5.64 -13.94 20.36
C ARG A 84 -5.91 -13.13 19.09
N ALA A 85 -6.21 -11.83 19.22
CA ALA A 85 -6.40 -10.96 18.07
C ALA A 85 -5.10 -10.79 17.26
N ILE A 86 -3.95 -10.62 17.93
CA ILE A 86 -2.65 -10.56 17.25
C ILE A 86 -2.34 -11.86 16.52
N ASP A 87 -2.56 -13.01 17.17
CA ASP A 87 -2.33 -14.32 16.56
C ASP A 87 -3.15 -14.49 15.28
N LEU A 88 -4.45 -14.17 15.33
CA LEU A 88 -5.34 -14.23 14.16
C LEU A 88 -4.90 -13.29 13.03
N LEU A 89 -4.45 -12.08 13.36
CA LEU A 89 -3.91 -11.14 12.38
C LEU A 89 -2.63 -11.67 11.72
N LEU A 90 -1.75 -12.31 12.49
CA LEU A 90 -0.51 -12.91 11.99
C LEU A 90 -0.78 -14.15 11.14
N GLU A 91 -1.73 -15.00 11.54
CA GLU A 91 -2.21 -16.15 10.75
C GLU A 91 -2.73 -15.67 9.38
N ALA A 92 -3.62 -14.67 9.37
CA ALA A 92 -4.15 -14.11 8.14
C ALA A 92 -3.06 -13.46 7.27
N ALA A 93 -2.09 -12.78 7.88
CA ALA A 93 -0.99 -12.14 7.15
C ALA A 93 -0.08 -13.16 6.45
N ARG A 94 0.20 -14.32 7.06
CA ARG A 94 1.01 -15.38 6.44
C ARG A 94 0.37 -15.90 5.15
N GLY A 95 -0.94 -16.14 5.15
CA GLY A 95 -1.65 -16.57 3.94
C GLY A 95 -1.53 -15.54 2.80
N VAL A 96 -1.47 -14.25 3.13
CA VAL A 96 -1.22 -13.19 2.14
C VAL A 96 0.23 -13.20 1.65
N ASP A 97 1.22 -13.46 2.51
CA ASP A 97 2.63 -13.56 2.10
C ASP A 97 2.92 -14.81 1.27
N GLU A 98 2.29 -15.94 1.58
CA GLU A 98 2.36 -17.16 0.76
C GLU A 98 1.75 -16.94 -0.62
N ALA A 99 0.56 -16.33 -0.69
CA ALA A 99 -0.05 -15.93 -1.95
C ALA A 99 0.75 -14.87 -2.73
N ARG A 100 1.65 -14.12 -2.06
CA ARG A 100 2.60 -13.20 -2.71
C ARG A 100 3.85 -13.90 -3.25
N ALA A 101 4.21 -15.06 -2.69
CA ALA A 101 5.41 -15.81 -3.04
C ALA A 101 5.19 -16.86 -4.14
N ALA A 102 3.95 -17.34 -4.29
CA ALA A 102 3.50 -18.20 -5.38
C ALA A 102 3.31 -17.43 -6.70
#